data_AF-A0AAU1X5Z8-F1
#
_entry.id   AF-A0AAU1X5Z8-F1
#
_cell.length_a   1.000
_cell.length_b   1.000
_cell.length_c   1.000
_cell.angle_alpha   90.00
_cell.angle_beta   90.00
_cell.angle_gamma   90.00
#
_symmetry.space_group_name_H-M   'P 1'
#
loop_
_entity.id
_entity.type
_entity.pdbx_description
1 polymer ?
#
loop_
_entity_poly.entity_id
_entity_poly.type
_entity_poly.pdbx_seq_one_letter_code
_entity_poly.pdbx_strand_id
1 'polypeptide(L)'
;MGLLDFDSDLVHDLGAADPDVQRAVAVLAAQRACEVAGLTDVLWVAGALAALTQGHPLPPPFDDAARMREALRSTPLEPGPDVLGAVPPQRRPYFPQPPAGLMWVKTAEESDGETSYELDRLPGSQAPMVFTELVFPASTPQVRGPISQPHFALPAVLAAAEPDPLKAALDAVWHALNTYGEHYPKLLDEIRSIWGGRMFVPDAKTWPADLGRRVRSGRGSVPMVNYRVKWVRASDGKAMASAVSYDQPSAEHRKADLEAEGATDIKIVKVRPGE
;
A
#
# COMPACT_ATOMS: atom_id res chain seq x y z
N MET A 1 3.16 -8.43 1.05
CA MET A 1 1.69 -8.52 1.22
C MET A 1 1.21 -8.33 2.67
N GLY A 2 2.05 -7.92 3.64
CA GLY A 2 1.56 -7.67 5.01
C GLY A 2 1.08 -6.23 5.27
N LEU A 3 1.51 -5.25 4.46
CA LEU A 3 1.15 -3.83 4.68
C LEU A 3 -0.36 -3.59 4.58
N LEU A 4 -1.05 -4.42 3.80
CA LEU A 4 -2.50 -4.41 3.67
C LEU A 4 -3.22 -4.65 4.99
N ASP A 5 -2.64 -5.28 6.00
CA ASP A 5 -3.29 -5.45 7.31
C ASP A 5 -3.15 -4.21 8.19
N PHE A 6 -2.11 -3.42 7.95
CA PHE A 6 -1.81 -2.21 8.71
C PHE A 6 -2.51 -0.98 8.13
N ASP A 7 -2.52 -0.83 6.81
CA ASP A 7 -3.04 0.36 6.14
C ASP A 7 -3.43 0.06 4.69
N SER A 8 -4.71 -0.27 4.45
CA SER A 8 -5.21 -0.58 3.09
C SER A 8 -5.27 0.67 2.22
N ASP A 9 -5.63 1.81 2.81
CA ASP A 9 -5.79 3.07 2.08
C ASP A 9 -4.44 3.53 1.54
N LEU A 10 -3.38 3.45 2.35
CA LEU A 10 -2.01 3.74 1.91
C LEU A 10 -1.57 2.86 0.72
N VAL A 11 -1.93 1.57 0.71
CA VAL A 11 -1.59 0.66 -0.38
C VAL A 11 -2.32 1.06 -1.67
N HIS A 12 -3.60 1.42 -1.57
CA HIS A 12 -4.38 1.87 -2.72
C HIS A 12 -3.88 3.23 -3.25
N ASP A 13 -3.60 4.17 -2.37
CA ASP A 13 -3.08 5.49 -2.72
C ASP A 13 -1.69 5.39 -3.38
N LEU A 14 -0.80 4.54 -2.85
CA LEU A 14 0.50 4.27 -3.48
C LEU A 14 0.33 3.65 -4.88
N GLY A 15 -0.63 2.74 -5.04
CA GLY A 15 -0.94 2.14 -6.33
C GLY A 15 -1.47 3.13 -7.38
N ALA A 16 -2.11 4.21 -6.93
CA ALA A 16 -2.59 5.29 -7.80
C ALA A 16 -1.56 6.43 -8.00
N ALA A 17 -0.51 6.49 -7.20
CA ALA A 17 0.49 7.54 -7.24
C ALA A 17 1.47 7.40 -8.42
N ASP A 18 2.05 8.54 -8.85
CA ASP A 18 3.09 8.54 -9.87
C ASP A 18 4.35 7.79 -9.39
N PRO A 19 5.12 7.16 -10.30
CA PRO A 19 6.38 6.50 -9.99
C PRO A 19 7.38 7.33 -9.18
N ASP A 20 7.48 8.63 -9.44
CA ASP A 20 8.37 9.53 -8.70
C ASP A 20 7.96 9.69 -7.22
N VAL A 21 6.64 9.68 -6.95
CA VAL A 21 6.10 9.73 -5.59
C VAL A 21 6.36 8.41 -4.88
N GLN A 22 6.12 7.29 -5.54
CA GLN A 22 6.41 5.96 -5.00
C GLN A 22 7.90 5.84 -4.62
N ARG A 23 8.81 6.30 -5.49
CA ARG A 23 10.26 6.36 -5.21
C ARG A 23 10.58 7.24 -4.00
N ALA A 24 10.02 8.43 -3.93
CA ALA A 24 10.23 9.33 -2.80
C ALA A 24 9.77 8.70 -1.47
N VAL A 25 8.63 8.02 -1.47
CA VAL A 25 8.13 7.28 -0.29
C VAL A 25 9.07 6.14 0.09
N ALA A 26 9.58 5.38 -0.89
CA ALA A 26 10.53 4.30 -0.64
C ALA A 26 11.82 4.81 0.04
N VAL A 27 12.40 5.91 -0.49
CA VAL A 27 13.61 6.54 0.08
C VAL A 27 13.35 7.07 1.48
N LEU A 28 12.23 7.76 1.70
CA LEU A 28 11.84 8.26 3.02
C LEU A 28 11.71 7.11 4.03
N ALA A 29 11.01 6.03 3.66
CA ALA A 29 10.82 4.88 4.53
C ALA A 29 12.16 4.27 4.95
N ALA A 30 13.10 4.12 4.00
CA ALA A 30 14.45 3.65 4.30
C ALA A 30 15.23 4.59 5.24
N GLN A 31 15.17 5.90 5.00
CA GLN A 31 15.81 6.91 5.86
C GLN A 31 15.27 6.85 7.29
N ARG A 32 13.94 6.85 7.44
CA ARG A 32 13.29 6.80 8.75
C ARG A 32 13.54 5.49 9.50
N ALA A 33 13.62 4.37 8.78
CA ALA A 33 14.01 3.09 9.38
C ALA A 33 15.43 3.14 9.94
N CYS A 34 16.39 3.67 9.17
CA CYS A 34 17.78 3.80 9.61
C CYS A 34 17.93 4.80 10.76
N GLU A 35 17.18 5.90 10.77
CA GLU A 35 17.22 6.90 11.83
C GLU A 35 16.72 6.33 13.17
N VAL A 36 15.54 5.69 13.18
CA VAL A 36 15.00 5.06 14.39
C VAL A 36 15.93 3.97 14.93
N ALA A 37 16.61 3.24 14.04
CA ALA A 37 17.57 2.22 14.42
C ALA A 37 18.96 2.76 14.80
N GLY A 38 19.18 4.08 14.77
CA GLY A 38 20.47 4.70 15.10
C GLY A 38 21.59 4.38 14.08
N LEU A 39 21.24 4.03 12.84
CA LEU A 39 22.18 3.60 11.81
C LEU A 39 22.67 4.74 10.91
N THR A 40 22.14 5.95 11.05
CA THR A 40 22.49 7.10 10.19
C THR A 40 23.94 7.55 10.35
N ASP A 41 24.56 7.32 11.51
CA ASP A 41 25.97 7.65 11.77
C ASP A 41 26.94 6.58 11.26
N VAL A 42 26.41 5.42 10.82
CA VAL A 42 27.21 4.34 10.27
C VAL A 42 27.55 4.69 8.82
N LEU A 43 28.83 4.98 8.55
CA LEU A 43 29.28 5.57 7.28
C LEU A 43 28.85 4.79 6.02
N TRP A 44 28.86 3.45 6.09
CA TRP A 44 28.45 2.62 4.95
C TRP A 44 26.92 2.62 4.73
N VAL A 45 26.12 2.84 5.79
CA VAL A 45 24.66 3.04 5.69
C VAL A 45 24.36 4.44 5.16
N ALA A 46 25.03 5.47 5.68
CA ALA A 46 24.90 6.84 5.21
C ALA A 46 25.20 6.97 3.70
N GLY A 47 26.26 6.30 3.24
CA GLY A 47 26.60 6.23 1.81
C GLY A 47 25.50 5.58 0.95
N ALA A 48 24.85 4.54 1.46
CA ALA A 48 23.75 3.88 0.75
C ALA A 48 22.47 4.74 0.70
N LEU A 49 22.11 5.42 1.79
CA LEU A 49 20.98 6.36 1.81
C LEU A 49 21.21 7.55 0.87
N ALA A 50 22.45 8.03 0.78
CA ALA A 50 22.83 9.06 -0.19
C ALA A 50 22.70 8.55 -1.64
N ALA A 51 23.16 7.32 -1.91
CA ALA A 51 23.02 6.70 -3.23
C ALA A 51 21.54 6.56 -3.65
N LEU A 52 20.68 6.11 -2.74
CA LEU A 52 19.22 6.04 -2.97
C LEU A 52 18.63 7.40 -3.33
N THR A 53 19.00 8.45 -2.58
CA THR A 53 18.50 9.82 -2.82
C THR A 53 18.93 10.35 -4.19
N GLN A 54 20.10 9.94 -4.68
CA GLN A 54 20.64 10.33 -5.99
C GLN A 54 20.20 9.39 -7.13
N GLY A 55 19.44 8.33 -6.84
CA GLY A 55 19.06 7.32 -7.83
C GLY A 55 20.24 6.50 -8.36
N HIS A 56 21.31 6.38 -7.59
CA HIS A 56 22.48 5.57 -7.92
C HIS A 56 22.33 4.13 -7.41
N PRO A 57 23.02 3.16 -8.03
CA PRO A 57 23.05 1.79 -7.52
C PRO A 57 23.63 1.77 -6.10
N LEU A 58 23.12 0.86 -5.27
CA LEU A 58 23.58 0.72 -3.89
C LEU A 58 25.07 0.31 -3.84
N PRO A 59 25.88 0.96 -2.98
CA PRO A 59 27.26 0.58 -2.78
C PRO A 59 27.37 -0.71 -1.94
N PRO A 60 28.51 -1.42 -2.00
CA PRO A 60 28.79 -2.49 -1.03
C PRO A 60 28.70 -1.96 0.41
N PRO A 61 28.15 -2.74 1.37
CA PRO A 61 27.81 -4.16 1.29
C PRO A 61 26.37 -4.46 0.84
N PHE A 62 25.62 -3.47 0.35
CA PHE A 62 24.22 -3.66 -0.06
C PHE A 62 24.07 -4.37 -1.42
N ASP A 63 25.18 -4.67 -2.09
CA ASP A 63 25.23 -5.55 -3.26
C ASP A 63 24.85 -7.01 -2.92
N ASP A 64 24.96 -7.40 -1.64
CA ASP A 64 24.68 -8.75 -1.16
C ASP A 64 24.08 -8.74 0.26
N ALA A 65 22.89 -9.32 0.41
CA ALA A 65 22.15 -9.33 1.68
C ALA A 65 22.87 -10.10 2.81
N ALA A 66 23.67 -11.12 2.49
CA ALA A 66 24.46 -11.84 3.50
C ALA A 66 25.67 -11.01 3.95
N ARG A 67 26.36 -10.34 3.02
CA ARG A 67 27.47 -9.43 3.34
C ARG A 67 27.00 -8.24 4.16
N MET A 68 25.83 -7.69 3.84
CA MET A 68 25.18 -6.65 4.64
C MET A 68 24.91 -7.11 6.07
N ARG A 69 24.33 -8.31 6.27
CA ARG A 69 24.08 -8.86 7.61
C ARG A 69 25.37 -9.10 8.39
N GLU A 70 26.42 -9.56 7.73
CA GLU A 70 27.74 -9.74 8.33
C GLU A 70 28.36 -8.40 8.76
N ALA A 71 28.29 -7.38 7.90
CA ALA A 71 28.76 -6.03 8.19
C ALA A 71 28.02 -5.43 9.40
N LEU A 72 26.70 -5.63 9.49
CA LEU A 72 25.90 -5.21 10.63
C LEU A 72 26.36 -5.90 11.92
N ARG A 73 26.52 -7.23 11.91
CA ARG A 73 26.99 -7.99 13.08
C ARG A 73 28.38 -7.58 13.56
N SER A 74 29.22 -7.13 12.63
CA SER A 74 30.59 -6.67 12.90
C SER A 74 30.64 -5.19 13.29
N THR A 75 29.54 -4.45 13.13
CA THR A 75 29.47 -3.03 13.49
C THR A 75 29.19 -2.91 14.99
N PRO A 76 30.02 -2.20 15.76
CA PRO A 76 29.74 -1.93 17.16
C PRO A 76 28.57 -0.94 17.24
N LEU A 77 27.38 -1.47 17.48
CA LEU A 77 26.18 -0.70 17.74
C LEU A 77 25.94 -0.66 19.24
N GLU A 78 25.54 0.50 19.75
CA GLU A 78 24.97 0.58 21.08
C GLU A 78 23.72 -0.32 21.15
N PRO A 79 23.49 -1.06 22.25
CA PRO A 79 22.25 -1.80 22.45
C PRO A 79 21.06 -0.85 22.29
N GLY A 80 20.31 -1.01 21.20
CA GLY A 80 19.09 -0.26 20.97
C GLY A 80 17.99 -0.68 21.96
N PRO A 81 16.96 0.16 22.17
CA PRO A 81 15.83 -0.22 23.00
C PRO A 81 15.14 -1.47 22.41
N ASP A 82 14.80 -2.42 23.28
CA ASP A 82 13.94 -3.54 22.92
C ASP A 82 12.55 -3.01 22.62
N VAL A 83 12.18 -2.93 21.33
CA VAL A 83 10.86 -2.49 20.90
C VAL A 83 9.99 -3.71 20.63
N LEU A 84 8.71 -3.65 21.01
CA LEU A 84 7.75 -4.70 20.67
C LEU A 84 7.46 -4.68 19.17
N GLY A 85 7.26 -5.85 18.57
CA GLY A 85 6.95 -5.93 17.14
C GLY A 85 5.63 -5.23 16.79
N ALA A 86 5.53 -4.68 15.58
CA ALA A 86 4.34 -3.99 15.11
C ALA A 86 3.12 -4.92 15.10
N VAL A 87 2.02 -4.45 15.70
CA VAL A 87 0.72 -5.15 15.73
C VAL A 87 -0.24 -4.40 14.82
N PRO A 88 -0.89 -5.07 13.84
CA PRO A 88 -1.90 -4.44 13.00
C PRO A 88 -2.97 -3.77 13.86
N PRO A 89 -3.48 -2.58 13.46
CA PRO A 89 -4.58 -1.98 14.18
C PRO A 89 -5.79 -2.92 14.05
N GLN A 90 -6.56 -3.10 15.14
CA GLN A 90 -7.79 -3.88 15.06
C GLN A 90 -8.70 -3.21 14.03
N ARG A 91 -8.88 -3.87 12.88
CA ARG A 91 -9.83 -3.41 11.88
C ARG A 91 -11.22 -3.56 12.45
N ARG A 92 -12.03 -2.51 12.30
CA ARG A 92 -13.48 -2.68 12.50
C ARG A 92 -13.91 -3.83 11.59
N PRO A 93 -14.61 -4.82 12.14
CA PRO A 93 -15.10 -5.91 11.33
C PRO A 93 -15.89 -5.37 10.13
N TYR A 94 -15.68 -5.94 8.94
CA TYR A 94 -16.49 -5.55 7.78
C TYR A 94 -17.93 -6.01 8.01
N PHE A 95 -18.84 -5.04 8.11
CA PHE A 95 -20.27 -5.31 8.16
C PHE A 95 -20.84 -5.10 6.75
N PRO A 96 -21.27 -6.15 6.04
CA PRO A 96 -22.02 -5.97 4.80
C PRO A 96 -23.29 -5.18 5.08
N GLN A 97 -23.75 -4.39 4.11
CA GLN A 97 -24.99 -3.63 4.28
C GLN A 97 -26.15 -4.58 4.61
N PRO A 98 -26.84 -4.40 5.75
CA PRO A 98 -27.94 -5.27 6.12
C PRO A 98 -29.11 -5.09 5.14
N PRO A 99 -29.91 -6.13 4.89
CA PRO A 99 -31.15 -5.98 4.14
C PRO A 99 -32.06 -4.89 4.73
N ALA A 100 -32.88 -4.26 3.90
CA ALA A 100 -33.77 -3.19 4.32
C ALA A 100 -34.66 -3.62 5.50
N GLY A 101 -34.63 -2.86 6.59
CA GLY A 101 -35.40 -3.16 7.79
C GLY A 101 -34.70 -4.06 8.82
N LEU A 102 -33.42 -4.41 8.61
CA LEU A 102 -32.59 -5.17 9.54
C LEU A 102 -31.33 -4.38 9.96
N MET A 103 -30.72 -4.73 11.09
CA MET A 103 -29.47 -4.19 11.59
C MET A 103 -28.59 -5.28 12.22
N TRP A 104 -27.28 -5.12 12.18
CA TRP A 104 -26.36 -6.02 12.88
C TRP A 104 -26.33 -5.68 14.38
N VAL A 105 -26.53 -6.69 15.23
CA VAL A 105 -26.50 -6.57 16.70
C VAL A 105 -25.47 -7.55 17.26
N LYS A 106 -24.62 -7.10 18.17
CA LYS A 106 -23.64 -7.95 18.86
C LYS A 106 -24.39 -8.97 19.70
N THR A 107 -24.12 -10.26 19.52
CA THR A 107 -24.68 -11.30 20.40
C THR A 107 -23.98 -11.27 21.75
N ALA A 108 -24.71 -11.56 22.82
CA ALA A 108 -24.18 -11.50 24.19
C ALA A 108 -23.27 -12.69 24.54
N GLU A 109 -23.21 -13.72 23.70
CA GLU A 109 -22.35 -14.89 23.89
C GLU A 109 -20.91 -14.55 23.50
N GLU A 110 -20.14 -14.06 24.48
CA GLU A 110 -18.69 -14.00 24.40
C GLU A 110 -18.13 -15.42 24.58
N SER A 111 -18.05 -16.15 23.46
CA SER A 111 -17.24 -17.37 23.38
C SER A 111 -15.76 -16.98 23.25
N ASP A 112 -14.87 -17.84 23.76
CA ASP A 112 -13.42 -17.69 23.96
C ASP A 112 -12.69 -16.88 22.85
N GLY A 113 -12.71 -15.55 22.98
CA GLY A 113 -12.09 -14.65 22.00
C GLY A 113 -12.78 -14.66 20.64
N GLU A 114 -14.11 -14.67 20.57
CA GLU A 114 -14.86 -14.56 19.32
C GLU A 114 -16.02 -13.58 19.53
N THR A 115 -16.21 -12.65 18.59
CA THR A 115 -17.33 -11.70 18.63
C THR A 115 -18.31 -12.01 17.52
N SER A 116 -19.48 -12.51 17.89
CA SER A 116 -20.59 -12.78 16.97
C SER A 116 -21.55 -11.59 16.85
N TYR A 117 -22.10 -11.42 15.65
CA TYR A 117 -23.13 -10.44 15.32
C TYR A 117 -24.24 -11.14 14.53
N GLU A 118 -25.49 -10.83 14.84
CA GLU A 118 -26.66 -11.35 14.13
C GLU A 118 -27.49 -10.21 13.53
N LEU A 119 -28.27 -10.52 12.49
CA LEU A 119 -29.28 -9.60 11.96
C LEU A 119 -30.51 -9.57 12.87
N ASP A 120 -30.78 -8.42 13.46
CA ASP A 120 -32.02 -8.13 14.17
C ASP A 120 -32.91 -7.16 13.38
N ARG A 121 -34.20 -7.14 13.68
CA ARG A 121 -35.17 -6.24 13.05
C ARG A 121 -35.03 -4.83 13.59
N LEU A 122 -35.06 -3.85 12.69
CA LEU A 122 -35.25 -2.45 13.09
C LEU A 122 -36.62 -2.27 13.75
N PRO A 123 -36.74 -1.38 14.76
CA PRO A 123 -38.02 -1.08 15.40
C PRO A 123 -39.08 -0.66 14.37
N GLY A 124 -40.19 -1.40 14.30
CA GLY A 124 -41.29 -1.15 13.35
C GLY A 124 -41.16 -1.82 11.98
N SER A 125 -40.10 -2.60 11.74
CA SER A 125 -39.90 -3.37 10.50
C SER A 125 -40.69 -4.68 10.49
N GLN A 126 -41.33 -5.00 9.35
CA GLN A 126 -41.95 -6.31 9.09
C GLN A 126 -41.06 -7.24 8.25
N ALA A 127 -39.75 -6.95 8.14
CA ALA A 127 -38.83 -7.77 7.36
C ALA A 127 -38.87 -9.25 7.80
N PRO A 128 -38.87 -10.21 6.86
CA PRO A 128 -38.72 -11.62 7.21
C PRO A 128 -37.42 -11.82 8.00
N MET A 129 -37.46 -12.58 9.10
CA MET A 129 -36.25 -12.91 9.85
C MET A 129 -35.33 -13.70 8.93
N VAL A 130 -34.12 -13.19 8.71
CA VAL A 130 -33.05 -13.90 8.01
C VAL A 130 -31.99 -14.20 9.07
N PHE A 131 -31.77 -15.49 9.35
CA PHE A 131 -30.72 -15.90 10.27
C PHE A 131 -29.39 -15.83 9.51
N THR A 132 -28.57 -14.84 9.83
CA THR A 132 -27.20 -14.74 9.33
C THR A 132 -26.35 -14.28 10.50
N GLU A 133 -25.34 -15.08 10.80
CA GLU A 133 -24.37 -14.82 11.86
C GLU A 133 -23.04 -14.42 11.21
N LEU A 134 -22.50 -13.29 11.66
CA LEU A 134 -21.16 -12.82 11.35
C LEU A 134 -20.29 -13.05 12.56
N VAL A 135 -19.33 -13.95 12.42
CA VAL A 135 -18.45 -14.35 13.49
C VAL A 135 -17.06 -13.78 13.21
N PHE A 136 -16.56 -12.97 14.15
CA PHE A 136 -15.22 -12.40 14.05
C PHE A 136 -14.31 -13.03 15.10
N PRO A 137 -13.26 -13.74 14.69
CA PRO A 137 -12.26 -14.21 15.63
C PRO A 137 -11.61 -13.00 16.28
N ALA A 138 -11.45 -13.01 17.61
CA ALA A 138 -10.60 -12.04 18.28
C ALA A 138 -9.23 -12.21 17.67
N SER A 139 -8.77 -11.12 17.05
CA SER A 139 -7.36 -10.97 16.76
C SER A 139 -6.69 -10.90 18.13
N THR A 140 -6.23 -12.05 18.65
CA THR A 140 -5.30 -12.03 19.77
C THR A 140 -4.19 -11.07 19.35
N PRO A 141 -3.94 -9.99 20.11
CA PRO A 141 -2.80 -9.14 19.81
C PRO A 141 -1.61 -10.07 19.90
N GLN A 142 -1.05 -10.43 18.75
CA GLN A 142 0.18 -11.19 18.67
C GLN A 142 1.23 -10.24 19.23
N VAL A 143 1.46 -10.29 20.54
CA VAL A 143 2.57 -9.60 21.17
C VAL A 143 3.81 -10.28 20.60
N ARG A 144 4.32 -9.70 19.51
CA ARG A 144 5.59 -10.12 18.95
C ARG A 144 6.64 -9.73 19.97
N GLY A 145 7.43 -10.72 20.39
CA GLY A 145 8.55 -10.51 21.31
C GLY A 145 9.50 -9.41 20.83
N PRO A 146 10.39 -8.93 21.72
CA PRO A 146 11.27 -7.81 21.42
C PRO A 146 12.05 -8.04 20.12
N ILE A 147 12.06 -7.02 19.27
CA ILE A 147 12.75 -7.04 17.98
C ILE A 147 14.03 -6.20 18.02
N SER A 148 15.04 -6.62 17.28
CA SER A 148 16.25 -5.83 17.07
C SER A 148 16.05 -4.83 15.93
N GLN A 149 15.80 -3.56 16.24
CA GLN A 149 15.52 -2.51 15.23
C GLN A 149 16.62 -2.41 14.14
N PRO A 150 17.93 -2.47 14.44
CA PRO A 150 18.97 -2.44 13.40
C PRO A 150 18.87 -3.56 12.38
N HIS A 151 18.45 -4.76 12.80
CA HIS A 151 18.28 -5.90 11.90
C HIS A 151 17.05 -5.76 10.99
N PHE A 152 16.02 -5.03 11.43
CA PHE A 152 14.81 -4.76 10.66
C PHE A 152 14.94 -3.54 9.73
N ALA A 153 15.84 -2.60 10.03
CA ALA A 153 16.02 -1.36 9.28
C ALA A 153 16.68 -1.55 7.91
N LEU A 154 17.76 -2.33 7.84
CA LEU A 154 18.55 -2.46 6.61
C LEU A 154 17.80 -3.07 5.40
N PRO A 155 16.89 -4.06 5.58
CA PRO A 155 16.03 -4.51 4.49
C PRO A 155 15.22 -3.39 3.81
N ALA A 156 14.88 -2.30 4.52
CA ALA A 156 14.19 -1.16 3.92
C ALA A 156 15.05 -0.44 2.86
N VAL A 157 16.38 -0.37 3.08
CA VAL A 157 17.33 0.23 2.13
C VAL A 157 17.44 -0.61 0.86
N LEU A 158 17.51 -1.94 1.00
CA LEU A 158 17.49 -2.87 -0.14
C LEU A 158 16.19 -2.77 -0.93
N ALA A 159 15.05 -2.77 -0.22
CA ALA A 159 13.74 -2.66 -0.83
C ALA A 159 13.58 -1.34 -1.60
N ALA A 160 14.09 -0.23 -1.08
CA ALA A 160 13.99 1.07 -1.76
C ALA A 160 14.76 1.12 -3.10
N ALA A 161 15.76 0.27 -3.30
CA ALA A 161 16.51 0.15 -4.55
C ALA A 161 15.83 -0.74 -5.61
N GLU A 162 14.73 -1.41 -5.29
CA GLU A 162 13.96 -2.27 -6.21
C GLU A 162 13.62 -1.51 -7.52
N PRO A 163 13.89 -2.05 -8.73
CA PRO A 163 13.60 -1.39 -10.01
C PRO A 163 12.12 -1.02 -10.25
N ASP A 164 11.19 -1.78 -9.70
CA ASP A 164 9.77 -1.40 -9.71
C ASP A 164 9.49 -0.37 -8.59
N PRO A 165 9.05 0.86 -8.93
CA PRO A 165 8.84 1.93 -7.95
C PRO A 165 7.71 1.62 -6.95
N LEU A 166 6.63 0.96 -7.38
CA LEU A 166 5.52 0.60 -6.50
C LEU A 166 5.95 -0.49 -5.52
N LYS A 167 6.64 -1.52 -6.03
CA LYS A 167 7.19 -2.58 -5.20
C LYS A 167 8.20 -2.03 -4.20
N ALA A 168 9.07 -1.12 -4.63
CA ALA A 168 10.04 -0.45 -3.77
C ALA A 168 9.36 0.26 -2.60
N ALA A 169 8.30 1.03 -2.88
CA ALA A 169 7.55 1.76 -1.87
C ALA A 169 6.89 0.81 -0.85
N LEU A 170 6.15 -0.19 -1.34
CA LEU A 170 5.40 -1.11 -0.48
C LEU A 170 6.33 -1.93 0.43
N ASP A 171 7.42 -2.46 -0.12
CA ASP A 171 8.35 -3.29 0.64
C ASP A 171 9.21 -2.43 1.60
N ALA A 172 9.63 -1.22 1.20
CA ALA A 172 10.38 -0.33 2.09
C ALA A 172 9.52 0.16 3.27
N VAL A 173 8.26 0.55 3.02
CA VAL A 173 7.32 0.94 4.08
C VAL A 173 7.04 -0.24 5.02
N TRP A 174 6.86 -1.45 4.47
CA TRP A 174 6.69 -2.64 5.29
C TRP A 174 7.88 -2.88 6.23
N HIS A 175 9.11 -2.76 5.74
CA HIS A 175 10.30 -2.92 6.57
C HIS A 175 10.48 -1.81 7.59
N ALA A 176 10.21 -0.55 7.20
CA ALA A 176 10.25 0.59 8.11
C ALA A 176 9.20 0.45 9.23
N LEU A 177 7.97 0.04 8.89
CA LEU A 177 6.92 -0.25 9.86
C LEU A 177 7.35 -1.30 10.89
N ASN A 178 7.96 -2.39 10.42
CA ASN A 178 8.47 -3.42 11.33
C ASN A 178 9.67 -2.94 12.16
N THR A 179 10.46 -1.98 11.66
CA THR A 179 11.56 -1.34 12.42
C THR A 179 11.05 -0.44 13.54
N TYR A 180 9.98 0.31 13.27
CA TYR A 180 9.30 1.15 14.26
C TYR A 180 8.59 0.31 15.34
N GLY A 181 8.29 -0.96 15.06
CA GLY A 181 7.60 -1.83 16.00
C GLY A 181 6.25 -1.24 16.40
N GLU A 182 5.93 -1.27 17.69
CA GLU A 182 4.70 -0.68 18.25
C GLU A 182 4.52 0.82 17.98
N HIS A 183 5.59 1.55 17.61
CA HIS A 183 5.54 2.98 17.30
C HIS A 183 5.25 3.30 15.82
N TYR A 184 4.92 2.28 15.00
CA TYR A 184 4.67 2.47 13.58
C TYR A 184 3.59 3.51 13.20
N PRO A 185 2.55 3.82 14.01
CA PRO A 185 1.58 4.85 13.61
C PRO A 185 2.23 6.21 13.32
N LYS A 186 3.33 6.55 14.01
CA LYS A 186 4.09 7.79 13.75
C LYS A 186 4.65 7.86 12.33
N LEU A 187 5.16 6.74 11.83
CA LEU A 187 5.69 6.63 10.47
C LEU A 187 4.57 6.83 9.43
N LEU A 188 3.41 6.20 9.66
CA LEU A 188 2.27 6.30 8.74
C LEU A 188 1.73 7.73 8.69
N ASP A 189 1.62 8.41 9.84
CA ASP A 189 1.20 9.81 9.90
C ASP A 189 2.18 10.75 9.18
N GLU A 190 3.47 10.48 9.26
CA GLU A 190 4.48 11.25 8.53
C GLU A 190 4.38 11.05 7.01
N ILE A 191 4.28 9.80 6.56
CA ILE A 191 4.10 9.46 5.14
C ILE A 191 2.84 10.14 4.60
N ARG A 192 1.73 10.08 5.34
CA ARG A 192 0.47 10.74 4.99
C ARG A 192 0.57 12.26 5.01
N SER A 193 1.38 12.84 5.90
CA SER A 193 1.58 14.31 5.96
C SER A 193 2.27 14.85 4.71
N ILE A 194 3.15 14.07 4.07
CA ILE A 194 3.76 14.45 2.79
C ILE A 194 2.72 14.55 1.67
N TRP A 195 1.71 13.68 1.71
CA TRP A 195 0.59 13.74 0.79
C TRP A 195 -0.42 14.82 1.18
N GLY A 196 -0.71 15.00 2.46
CA GLY A 196 -1.58 16.06 2.99
C GLY A 196 -1.05 17.47 2.73
N GLY A 197 0.28 17.65 2.69
CA GLY A 197 0.93 18.89 2.28
C GLY A 197 0.93 19.13 0.76
N ARG A 198 0.68 18.09 -0.06
CA ARG A 198 0.48 18.18 -1.52
C ARG A 198 -0.99 18.11 -1.94
N MET A 199 -1.91 17.82 -1.03
CA MET A 199 -3.36 17.87 -1.23
C MET A 199 -3.96 19.26 -0.97
N PHE A 200 -3.17 20.33 -1.05
CA PHE A 200 -3.71 21.65 -1.37
C PHE A 200 -3.81 21.76 -2.89
N VAL A 201 -5.02 21.70 -3.43
CA VAL A 201 -5.30 22.11 -4.81
C VAL A 201 -4.91 23.60 -4.93
N PRO A 202 -3.86 24.01 -5.67
CA PRO A 202 -3.58 25.42 -5.84
C PRO A 202 -4.36 25.92 -7.07
N ASP A 203 -5.14 26.97 -6.87
CA ASP A 203 -5.51 27.90 -7.93
C ASP A 203 -4.23 28.30 -8.71
N ALA A 204 -4.31 28.31 -10.04
CA ALA A 204 -3.19 28.24 -10.97
C ALA A 204 -2.30 29.51 -11.05
N LYS A 205 -2.27 30.34 -10.00
CA LYS A 205 -1.69 31.69 -10.04
C LYS A 205 -0.43 31.92 -9.21
N THR A 206 0.04 30.97 -8.39
CA THR A 206 1.17 31.21 -7.48
C THR A 206 2.30 30.18 -7.60
N TRP A 207 2.80 29.97 -8.82
CA TRP A 207 4.08 29.26 -9.02
C TRP A 207 5.20 30.26 -9.37
N PRO A 208 6.38 30.22 -8.69
CA PRO A 208 7.55 31.02 -9.05
C PRO A 208 8.08 30.69 -10.45
N ALA A 209 8.32 31.73 -11.27
CA ALA A 209 8.58 31.66 -12.71
C ALA A 209 9.87 30.92 -13.15
N ASP A 210 10.63 30.38 -12.20
CA ASP A 210 12.03 29.97 -12.35
C ASP A 210 12.25 28.46 -12.50
N LEU A 211 11.22 27.62 -12.28
CA LEU A 211 11.24 26.20 -12.66
C LEU A 211 10.60 25.91 -14.04
N GLY A 212 10.08 26.94 -14.72
CA GLY A 212 9.31 26.81 -15.97
C GLY A 212 10.11 26.66 -17.27
N ARG A 213 11.43 26.40 -17.24
CA ARG A 213 12.28 26.46 -18.44
C ARG A 213 12.80 25.14 -19.00
N ARG A 214 12.24 23.98 -18.61
CA ARG A 214 12.56 22.71 -19.29
C ARG A 214 11.41 21.75 -19.59
N VAL A 215 10.16 22.12 -19.30
CA VAL A 215 9.00 21.33 -19.76
C VAL A 215 8.13 22.21 -20.65
N ARG A 216 8.58 22.37 -21.89
CA ARG A 216 7.75 22.91 -22.97
C ARG A 216 7.87 22.01 -24.20
N SER A 217 7.12 20.91 -24.18
CA SER A 217 6.58 20.28 -25.39
C SER A 217 5.40 19.39 -25.02
N GLY A 218 4.18 19.80 -25.40
CA GLY A 218 3.05 18.87 -25.57
C GLY A 218 1.89 18.92 -24.57
N ARG A 219 1.45 20.09 -24.07
CA ARG A 219 0.15 20.19 -23.37
C ARG A 219 -0.97 20.35 -24.41
N GLY A 220 -1.46 19.23 -24.94
CA GLY A 220 -2.83 19.14 -25.44
C GLY A 220 -3.69 18.56 -24.33
N SER A 221 -4.73 19.27 -23.88
CA SER A 221 -5.76 18.66 -23.03
C SER A 221 -6.49 17.61 -23.87
N VAL A 222 -6.08 16.35 -23.75
CA VAL A 222 -6.80 15.23 -24.33
C VAL A 222 -7.97 14.97 -23.40
N PRO A 223 -9.23 15.01 -23.85
CA PRO A 223 -10.37 14.63 -23.02
C PRO A 223 -10.11 13.22 -22.48
N MET A 224 -10.34 13.01 -21.18
CA MET A 224 -10.14 11.71 -20.54
C MET A 224 -11.13 10.72 -21.15
N VAL A 225 -10.62 9.90 -22.05
CA VAL A 225 -11.37 8.88 -22.76
C VAL A 225 -11.18 7.57 -22.01
N ASN A 226 -12.28 7.06 -21.47
CA ASN A 226 -12.31 5.79 -20.77
C ASN A 226 -12.59 4.65 -21.75
N TYR A 227 -12.01 3.47 -21.51
CA TYR A 227 -12.14 2.29 -22.34
C TYR A 227 -12.62 1.11 -21.51
N ARG A 228 -13.44 0.23 -22.10
CA ARG A 228 -13.82 -1.05 -21.52
C ARG A 228 -13.39 -2.17 -22.43
N VAL A 229 -12.94 -3.28 -21.84
CA VAL A 229 -12.54 -4.46 -22.59
C VAL A 229 -13.70 -5.45 -22.57
N LYS A 230 -14.14 -5.89 -23.75
CA LYS A 230 -15.13 -6.96 -23.92
C LYS A 230 -14.43 -8.18 -24.50
N TRP A 231 -14.77 -9.37 -24.04
CA TRP A 231 -14.17 -10.61 -24.54
C TRP A 231 -15.11 -11.79 -24.37
N VAL A 232 -14.84 -12.89 -25.07
CA VAL A 232 -15.52 -14.17 -24.89
C VAL A 232 -14.61 -15.07 -24.05
N ARG A 233 -15.13 -15.52 -22.92
CA ARG A 233 -14.40 -16.39 -22.00
C ARG A 233 -14.22 -17.78 -22.62
N ALA A 234 -12.99 -18.28 -22.59
CA ALA A 234 -12.61 -19.53 -23.25
C ALA A 234 -13.28 -20.78 -22.67
N SER A 235 -13.62 -20.76 -21.37
CA SER A 235 -14.16 -21.92 -20.66
C SER A 235 -15.62 -22.22 -20.97
N ASP A 236 -16.43 -21.20 -21.24
CA ASP A 236 -17.89 -21.31 -21.37
C ASP A 236 -18.47 -20.59 -22.60
N GLY A 237 -17.63 -19.92 -23.41
CA GLY A 237 -18.06 -19.15 -24.57
C GLY A 237 -18.89 -17.91 -24.21
N LYS A 238 -18.91 -17.49 -22.94
CA LYS A 238 -19.76 -16.39 -22.49
C LYS A 238 -19.12 -15.04 -22.81
N ALA A 239 -19.92 -14.11 -23.34
CA ALA A 239 -19.52 -12.73 -23.51
C ALA A 239 -19.39 -12.03 -22.16
N MET A 240 -18.21 -11.47 -21.93
CA MET A 240 -17.78 -10.78 -20.71
C MET A 240 -17.38 -9.34 -21.05
N ALA A 241 -17.52 -8.45 -20.08
CA ALA A 241 -17.05 -7.06 -20.17
C ALA A 241 -16.37 -6.67 -18.86
N SER A 242 -15.38 -5.78 -18.93
CA SER A 242 -14.71 -5.27 -17.74
C SER A 242 -15.67 -4.43 -16.91
N ALA A 243 -15.75 -4.73 -15.61
CA ALA A 243 -16.59 -4.00 -14.67
C ALA A 243 -16.10 -2.55 -14.47
N VAL A 244 -14.78 -2.37 -14.54
CA VAL A 244 -14.09 -1.08 -14.41
C VAL A 244 -13.76 -0.52 -15.79
N SER A 245 -13.69 0.81 -15.87
CA SER A 245 -13.21 1.55 -17.03
C SER A 245 -11.73 1.88 -16.90
N TYR A 246 -10.97 1.67 -17.97
CA TYR A 246 -9.52 1.86 -18.03
C TYR A 246 -9.14 3.10 -18.86
N ASP A 247 -7.95 3.64 -18.63
CA ASP A 247 -7.25 4.42 -19.66
C ASP A 247 -6.80 3.49 -20.82
N GLN A 248 -6.35 4.08 -21.94
CA GLN A 248 -6.01 3.31 -23.13
C GLN A 248 -4.84 2.33 -22.90
N PRO A 249 -3.68 2.74 -22.35
CA PRO A 249 -2.60 1.81 -22.01
C PRO A 249 -3.03 0.65 -21.11
N SER A 250 -3.84 0.93 -20.07
CA SER A 250 -4.34 -0.09 -19.15
C SER A 250 -5.32 -1.06 -19.82
N ALA A 251 -6.15 -0.59 -20.75
CA ALA A 251 -7.04 -1.44 -21.54
C ALA A 251 -6.27 -2.36 -22.50
N GLU A 252 -5.17 -1.87 -23.07
CA GLU A 252 -4.26 -2.65 -23.93
C GLU A 252 -3.51 -3.70 -23.14
N HIS A 253 -3.02 -3.37 -21.93
CA HIS A 253 -2.41 -4.34 -21.02
C HIS A 253 -3.40 -5.45 -20.63
N ARG A 254 -4.63 -5.08 -20.22
CA ARG A 254 -5.65 -6.07 -19.86
C ARG A 254 -6.08 -6.94 -21.04
N LYS A 255 -6.03 -6.42 -22.26
CA LYS A 255 -6.25 -7.22 -23.47
C LYS A 255 -5.17 -8.29 -23.63
N ALA A 256 -3.89 -7.94 -23.41
CA ALA A 256 -2.78 -8.90 -23.50
C ALA A 256 -2.92 -10.04 -22.47
N ASP A 257 -3.34 -9.71 -21.24
CA ASP A 257 -3.63 -10.73 -20.22
C ASP A 257 -4.75 -11.68 -20.65
N LEU A 258 -5.83 -11.13 -21.23
CA LEU A 258 -6.97 -11.93 -21.69
C LEU A 258 -6.60 -12.83 -22.89
N GLU A 259 -5.71 -12.37 -23.78
CA GLU A 259 -5.16 -13.19 -24.86
C GLU A 259 -4.32 -14.35 -24.29
N ALA A 260 -3.51 -14.09 -23.25
CA ALA A 260 -2.73 -15.12 -22.56
C ALA A 260 -3.63 -16.12 -21.79
N GLU A 261 -4.76 -15.67 -21.26
CA GLU A 261 -5.81 -16.50 -20.63
C GLU A 261 -6.64 -17.31 -21.66
N GLY A 262 -6.37 -17.16 -22.97
CA GLY A 262 -7.03 -17.88 -24.07
C GLY A 262 -8.40 -17.33 -24.45
N ALA A 263 -8.77 -16.13 -23.98
CA ALA A 263 -10.03 -15.49 -24.35
C ALA A 263 -10.06 -15.13 -25.85
N THR A 264 -11.26 -15.17 -26.44
CA THR A 264 -11.47 -14.92 -27.87
C THR A 264 -12.40 -13.72 -28.09
N ASP A 265 -12.39 -13.13 -29.29
CA ASP A 265 -13.16 -11.92 -29.65
C ASP A 265 -12.95 -10.72 -28.69
N ILE A 266 -11.70 -10.46 -28.29
CA ILE A 266 -11.36 -9.36 -27.38
C ILE A 266 -11.43 -8.01 -28.11
N LYS A 267 -12.29 -7.11 -27.64
CA LYS A 267 -12.53 -5.78 -28.20
C LYS A 267 -12.40 -4.71 -27.12
N ILE A 268 -11.58 -3.69 -27.39
CA ILE A 268 -11.49 -2.49 -26.57
C ILE A 268 -12.52 -1.49 -27.11
N VAL A 269 -13.48 -1.09 -26.28
CA VAL A 269 -14.55 -0.17 -26.63
C VAL A 269 -14.38 1.14 -25.86
N LYS A 270 -14.36 2.25 -26.60
CA LYS A 270 -14.33 3.60 -26.04
C LYS A 270 -15.67 3.92 -25.38
N VAL A 271 -15.65 4.28 -24.11
CA VAL A 271 -16.82 4.65 -23.30
C VAL A 271 -16.86 6.17 -23.16
N ARG A 272 -18.01 6.77 -23.45
CA ARG A 272 -18.23 8.21 -23.24
C ARG A 272 -18.62 8.46 -21.78
N PRO A 273 -18.30 9.62 -21.20
CA PRO A 273 -18.71 9.92 -19.83
C PRO A 273 -20.24 9.94 -19.73
N GLY A 274 -20.82 9.10 -18.85
CA GLY A 274 -22.26 9.10 -18.52
C GLY A 274 -23.10 7.92 -19.04
N GLU A 275 -22.50 6.80 -19.41
CA GLU A 275 -23.19 5.57 -19.89
C GLU A 275 -22.92 4.34 -19.00
#